data_AF-A0A453MW05-F1
#
_entry.id   AF-A0A453MW05-F1
#
_cell.length_a   1.000
_cell.length_b   1.000
_cell.length_c   1.000
_cell.angle_alpha   90.00
_cell.angle_beta   90.00
_cell.angle_gamma   90.00
#
_symmetry.space_group_name_H-M   'P 1'
#
loop_
_entity.id
_entity.type
_entity.pdbx_description
1 polymer ?
#
loop_
_entity_poly.entity_id
_entity_poly.type
_entity_poly.pdbx_seq_one_letter_code
_entity_poly.pdbx_strand_id
1 'polypeptide(L)'
;PDATPSFLSPFLFNSRLTSPDAEPNRSSGSRRRRDRAPAAMSGMEEEENAAELKIGEEFLKAKCLMNCEVAIILEHKWEQLQHMSDGGADQVSQVFEKSQAYVKRFSRYKNPDAVRQVRETLSRYSLVEFELCTLGNLCPDTADEAKALVPSLVPGGRFDSDDRVDKMLNDLSLIKKFE
;
A
#
# COMPACT_ATOMS: atom_id res chain seq x y z
N PRO A 1 16.36 -4.81 24.93
CA PRO A 1 16.06 -3.37 24.70
C PRO A 1 15.74 -3.15 23.22
N ASP A 2 14.45 -3.32 22.94
CA ASP A 2 13.63 -2.85 21.82
C ASP A 2 14.33 -2.27 20.59
N ALA A 3 14.27 -3.02 19.50
CA ALA A 3 14.23 -2.47 18.16
C ALA A 3 12.80 -2.67 17.64
N THR A 4 11.96 -1.65 17.77
CA THR A 4 10.69 -1.58 17.06
C THR A 4 11.00 -1.28 15.59
N PRO A 5 10.65 -2.15 14.63
CA PRO A 5 10.66 -1.75 13.24
C PRO A 5 9.40 -0.92 13.02
N SER A 6 9.59 0.36 12.72
CA SER A 6 8.58 1.27 12.19
C SER A 6 8.00 0.69 10.90
N PHE A 7 6.92 -0.08 11.03
CA PHE A 7 6.11 -0.61 9.93
C PHE A 7 5.09 0.44 9.50
N LEU A 8 5.52 1.35 8.62
CA LEU A 8 4.62 2.01 7.69
C LEU A 8 4.78 1.27 6.37
N SER A 9 3.76 0.48 6.00
CA SER A 9 3.66 -0.18 4.70
C SER A 9 3.41 0.89 3.62
N PRO A 10 4.35 1.17 2.70
CA PRO A 10 4.12 2.09 1.61
C PRO A 10 3.80 1.28 0.36
N PHE A 11 2.54 0.89 0.20
CA PHE A 11 2.03 0.41 -1.09
C PHE A 11 0.84 1.24 -1.51
N LEU A 12 1.11 2.50 -1.84
CA LEU A 12 0.38 3.24 -2.86
C LEU A 12 1.17 3.07 -4.16
N PHE A 13 0.72 2.13 -5.00
CA PHE A 13 1.36 1.81 -6.27
C PHE A 13 1.19 2.98 -7.25
N ASN A 14 2.17 3.90 -7.29
CA ASN A 14 2.21 4.98 -8.25
C ASN A 14 2.63 4.42 -9.63
N SER A 15 1.66 4.19 -10.50
CA SER A 15 1.91 3.94 -11.93
C SER A 15 1.92 5.26 -12.67
N ARG A 16 3.07 5.94 -12.74
CA ARG A 16 3.35 6.92 -13.81
C ARG A 16 4.84 7.26 -13.95
N LEU A 17 5.33 6.99 -15.17
CA LEU A 17 6.38 7.70 -15.91
C LEU A 17 7.85 7.37 -15.60
N THR A 18 8.37 6.39 -16.33
CA THR A 18 9.75 6.46 -16.86
C THR A 18 9.66 6.76 -18.37
N SER A 19 10.02 7.98 -18.77
CA SER A 19 10.46 8.26 -20.15
C SER A 19 11.95 8.60 -20.09
N PRO A 20 12.80 8.01 -20.96
CA PRO A 20 14.23 8.27 -20.94
C PRO A 20 14.63 9.40 -21.90
N ASP A 21 15.70 10.09 -21.48
CA ASP A 21 16.73 10.79 -22.27
C ASP A 21 16.45 12.13 -22.96
N ALA A 22 17.05 13.19 -22.41
CA ALA A 22 17.62 14.30 -23.19
C ALA A 22 18.81 14.93 -22.43
N GLU A 23 20.03 14.54 -22.80
CA GLU A 23 21.26 15.26 -22.41
C GLU A 23 21.47 16.55 -23.23
N PRO A 24 22.21 17.55 -22.71
CA PRO A 24 22.30 18.89 -23.28
C PRO A 24 23.55 19.08 -24.17
N ASN A 25 23.47 19.92 -25.20
CA ASN A 25 24.67 20.56 -25.74
C ASN A 25 24.45 22.03 -26.13
N ARG A 26 25.43 22.85 -25.75
CA ARG A 26 25.50 24.32 -25.86
C ARG A 26 25.92 24.74 -27.28
N SER A 27 25.39 25.86 -27.78
CA SER A 27 26.20 27.10 -27.91
C SER A 27 25.43 28.29 -28.52
N SER A 28 25.77 29.46 -27.96
CA SER A 28 25.76 30.82 -28.55
C SER A 28 24.44 31.52 -28.92
N GLY A 29 24.16 32.63 -28.23
CA GLY A 29 23.15 33.61 -28.63
C GLY A 29 22.91 34.68 -27.57
N SER A 30 23.26 35.92 -27.87
CA SER A 30 23.32 37.07 -26.95
C SER A 30 21.94 37.75 -26.72
N ARG A 31 21.73 38.26 -25.49
CA ARG A 31 20.83 39.36 -25.07
C ARG A 31 19.31 39.18 -25.23
N ARG A 32 18.60 39.14 -24.09
CA ARG A 32 17.69 40.21 -23.61
C ARG A 32 17.17 39.84 -22.22
N ARG A 33 17.48 40.67 -21.20
CA ARG A 33 16.86 40.59 -19.88
C ARG A 33 15.36 40.85 -20.04
N ARG A 34 14.56 39.81 -19.88
CA ARG A 34 13.15 39.91 -19.50
C ARG A 34 13.10 39.48 -18.05
N ASP A 35 12.78 40.42 -17.17
CA ASP A 35 12.51 40.16 -15.77
C ASP A 35 11.32 39.18 -15.69
N ARG A 36 11.64 37.89 -15.54
CA ARG A 36 10.66 36.86 -15.21
C ARG A 36 10.53 36.90 -13.70
N ALA A 37 9.48 37.53 -13.21
CA ALA A 37 9.04 37.37 -11.82
C ALA A 37 9.04 35.88 -11.47
N PRO A 38 9.49 35.48 -10.26
CA PRO A 38 9.34 34.10 -9.85
C PRO A 38 7.84 33.83 -9.80
N ALA A 39 7.37 32.93 -10.65
CA ALA A 39 6.06 32.34 -10.51
C ALA A 39 6.10 31.56 -9.19
N ALA A 40 5.67 32.21 -8.12
CA ALA A 40 5.24 31.55 -6.91
C ALA A 40 3.99 30.73 -7.29
N MET A 41 4.21 29.57 -7.90
CA MET A 41 3.21 28.51 -7.93
C MET A 41 3.15 27.95 -6.52
N SER A 42 2.30 28.63 -5.74
CA SER A 42 1.60 28.10 -4.58
C SER A 42 1.27 26.61 -4.78
N GLY A 43 2.11 25.75 -4.23
CA GLY A 43 1.74 24.42 -3.81
C GLY A 43 2.06 24.38 -2.33
N MET A 44 1.14 24.88 -1.50
CA MET A 44 1.06 24.37 -0.14
C MET A 44 0.68 22.90 -0.35
N GLU A 45 1.68 22.03 -0.45
CA GLU A 45 1.43 20.59 -0.37
C GLU A 45 0.81 20.41 1.01
N GLU A 46 -0.50 20.14 1.06
CA GLU A 46 -1.15 19.76 2.30
C GLU A 46 -0.36 18.57 2.86
N GLU A 47 0.09 18.69 4.10
CA GLU A 47 0.90 17.66 4.73
C GLU A 47 0.05 16.39 4.85
N GLU A 48 0.39 15.37 4.06
CA GLU A 48 -0.31 14.09 4.08
C GLU A 48 -0.08 13.39 5.42
N ASN A 49 -1.17 12.93 6.04
CA ASN A 49 -1.13 12.22 7.32
C ASN A 49 -2.03 10.98 7.27
N ALA A 50 -1.41 9.82 7.08
CA ALA A 50 -2.10 8.54 7.03
C ALA A 50 -2.84 8.19 8.33
N ALA A 51 -2.35 8.63 9.50
CA ALA A 51 -3.01 8.38 10.78
C ALA A 51 -4.35 9.14 10.91
N GLU A 52 -4.50 10.23 10.17
CA GLU A 52 -5.72 11.04 10.10
C GLU A 52 -6.53 10.80 8.81
N LEU A 53 -6.16 9.80 8.01
CA LEU A 53 -6.69 9.55 6.66
C LEU A 53 -6.61 10.77 5.72
N LYS A 54 -5.66 11.67 5.97
CA LYS A 54 -5.31 12.76 5.07
C LYS A 54 -4.33 12.25 4.03
N ILE A 55 -4.81 11.36 3.16
CA ILE A 55 -4.11 10.92 1.97
C ILE A 55 -4.76 11.58 0.76
N GLY A 56 -4.00 11.89 -0.30
CA GLY A 56 -4.53 12.53 -1.51
C GLY A 56 -5.86 11.91 -1.98
N GLU A 57 -6.78 12.73 -2.49
CA GLU A 57 -8.16 12.30 -2.79
C GLU A 57 -8.23 11.09 -3.74
N GLU A 58 -7.28 10.95 -4.65
CA GLU A 58 -7.16 9.79 -5.53
C GLU A 58 -6.97 8.48 -4.77
N PHE A 59 -6.28 8.53 -3.62
CA PHE A 59 -5.98 7.37 -2.79
C PHE A 59 -7.10 7.04 -1.82
N LEU A 60 -7.89 8.03 -1.39
CA LEU A 60 -9.13 7.79 -0.63
C LEU A 60 -10.18 7.05 -1.47
N LYS A 61 -10.18 7.26 -2.79
CA LYS A 61 -11.12 6.61 -3.72
C LYS A 61 -10.56 5.31 -4.31
N ALA A 62 -9.26 5.06 -4.16
CA ALA A 62 -8.60 3.88 -4.70
C ALA A 62 -8.87 2.64 -3.85
N LYS A 63 -8.96 1.48 -4.50
CA LYS A 63 -8.86 0.20 -3.80
C LYS A 63 -7.42 -0.05 -3.38
N CYS A 64 -7.25 -0.49 -2.15
CA CYS A 64 -5.95 -0.88 -1.63
C CYS A 64 -5.77 -2.41 -1.75
N LEU A 65 -4.53 -2.89 -1.92
CA LEU A 65 -4.22 -4.32 -1.95
C LEU A 65 -3.45 -4.73 -0.68
N MET A 66 -3.87 -5.83 -0.07
CA MET A 66 -3.13 -6.49 1.00
C MET A 66 -1.87 -7.17 0.45
N ASN A 67 -0.85 -7.35 1.29
CA ASN A 67 0.40 -8.03 0.90
C ASN A 67 0.13 -9.42 0.30
N CYS A 68 -0.83 -10.14 0.87
CA CYS A 68 -1.22 -11.47 0.40
C CYS A 68 -1.91 -11.45 -0.98
N GLU A 69 -2.71 -10.43 -1.29
CA GLU A 69 -3.28 -10.24 -2.63
C GLU A 69 -2.16 -9.93 -3.64
N VAL A 70 -1.23 -9.05 -3.26
CA VAL A 70 -0.07 -8.71 -4.11
C VAL A 70 0.82 -9.94 -4.33
N ALA A 71 1.01 -10.79 -3.33
CA ALA A 71 1.78 -12.02 -3.47
C ALA A 71 1.20 -12.95 -4.54
N ILE A 72 -0.12 -13.17 -4.52
CA ILE A 72 -0.81 -13.99 -5.52
C ILE A 72 -0.67 -13.38 -6.92
N ILE A 73 -0.86 -12.06 -7.04
CA ILE A 73 -0.77 -11.35 -8.33
C ILE A 73 0.65 -11.44 -8.90
N LEU A 74 1.68 -11.19 -8.08
CA LEU A 74 3.07 -11.24 -8.53
C LEU A 74 3.52 -12.68 -8.81
N GLU A 75 3.04 -13.67 -8.06
CA GLU A 75 3.32 -15.08 -8.34
C GLU A 75 2.75 -15.52 -9.70
N HIS A 76 1.49 -15.20 -9.97
CA HIS A 76 0.88 -15.51 -11.26
C HIS A 76 1.60 -14.81 -12.42
N LYS A 77 1.98 -13.54 -12.24
CA LYS A 77 2.76 -12.81 -13.25
C LYS A 77 4.14 -13.43 -13.47
N TRP A 78 4.79 -13.91 -12.41
CA TRP A 78 6.07 -14.61 -12.52
C TRP A 78 5.94 -15.91 -13.32
N GLU A 79 4.91 -16.71 -13.07
CA GLU A 79 4.64 -17.94 -13.84
C GLU A 79 4.42 -17.64 -15.32
N GLN A 80 3.66 -16.59 -15.66
CA GLN A 80 3.46 -16.17 -17.05
C GLN A 80 4.79 -15.81 -17.73
N LEU A 81 5.67 -15.09 -17.04
CA LEU A 81 6.98 -14.71 -17.56
C LEU A 81 7.90 -15.92 -17.78
N GLN A 82 7.79 -16.95 -16.94
CA GLN A 82 8.54 -18.21 -17.10
C GLN A 82 8.06 -19.01 -18.32
N HIS A 83 6.76 -18.96 -18.62
CA HIS A 83 6.18 -19.64 -19.78
C HIS A 83 6.37 -18.88 -21.11
N MET A 84 6.80 -17.61 -21.07
CA MET A 84 7.14 -16.85 -22.27
C MET A 84 8.50 -17.31 -22.81
N SER A 85 8.50 -17.84 -24.03
CA SER A 85 9.65 -18.43 -24.72
C SER A 85 10.81 -17.47 -25.06
N ASP A 86 10.68 -16.17 -24.75
CA ASP A 86 11.60 -15.10 -25.17
C ASP A 86 12.46 -14.55 -24.01
N GLY A 87 12.74 -15.36 -22.99
CA GLY A 87 13.59 -14.95 -21.86
C GLY A 87 12.93 -13.91 -20.94
N GLY A 88 11.61 -13.91 -20.83
CA GLY A 88 10.85 -12.94 -20.02
C GLY A 88 11.22 -12.93 -18.54
N ALA A 89 11.73 -14.05 -18.01
CA ALA A 89 12.26 -14.16 -16.66
C ALA A 89 13.55 -13.35 -16.43
N ASP A 90 14.41 -13.23 -17.45
CA ASP A 90 15.68 -12.48 -17.36
C ASP A 90 15.48 -10.96 -17.48
N GLN A 91 14.28 -10.52 -17.86
CA GLN A 91 13.91 -9.11 -17.99
C GLN A 91 13.11 -8.57 -16.80
N VAL A 92 13.07 -9.31 -15.69
CA VAL A 92 12.32 -8.89 -14.51
C VAL A 92 13.02 -7.73 -13.83
N SER A 93 12.29 -6.63 -13.63
CA SER A 93 12.82 -5.46 -12.94
C SER A 93 13.20 -5.79 -11.49
N GLN A 94 14.28 -5.20 -11.00
CA GLN A 94 14.68 -5.27 -9.59
C GLN A 94 13.55 -4.87 -8.62
N VAL A 95 12.66 -3.96 -9.03
CA VAL A 95 11.48 -3.57 -8.23
C VAL A 95 10.52 -4.75 -8.08
N PHE A 96 10.30 -5.52 -9.14
CA PHE A 96 9.45 -6.70 -9.10
C PHE A 96 10.03 -7.76 -8.17
N GLU A 97 11.32 -8.09 -8.32
CA GLU A 97 11.98 -9.10 -7.47
C GLU A 97 11.90 -8.74 -5.99
N LYS A 98 12.23 -7.49 -5.66
CA LYS A 98 12.17 -6.99 -4.28
C LYS A 98 10.75 -6.99 -3.73
N SER A 99 9.78 -6.57 -4.55
CA SER A 99 8.36 -6.57 -4.17
C SER A 99 7.87 -7.99 -3.92
N GLN A 100 8.18 -8.93 -4.84
CA GLN A 100 7.81 -10.33 -4.72
C GLN A 100 8.43 -10.97 -3.47
N ALA A 101 9.72 -10.73 -3.21
CA ALA A 101 10.41 -11.22 -2.03
C ALA A 101 9.80 -10.65 -0.73
N TYR A 102 9.47 -9.36 -0.71
CA TYR A 102 8.82 -8.71 0.43
C TYR A 102 7.44 -9.33 0.70
N VAL A 103 6.57 -9.38 -0.31
CA VAL A 103 5.21 -9.88 -0.10
C VAL A 103 5.20 -11.38 0.20
N LYS A 104 6.11 -12.18 -0.39
CA LYS A 104 6.25 -13.60 0.00
C LYS A 104 6.67 -13.76 1.47
N ARG A 105 7.48 -12.85 1.99
CA ARG A 105 7.95 -12.87 3.39
C ARG A 105 6.92 -12.35 4.39
N PHE A 106 6.22 -11.28 4.05
CA PHE A 106 5.34 -10.55 4.98
C PHE A 106 3.85 -10.78 4.75
N SER A 107 3.47 -11.60 3.78
CA SER A 107 2.08 -12.06 3.66
C SER A 107 1.72 -12.89 4.88
N ARG A 108 0.65 -12.47 5.57
CA ARG A 108 0.07 -13.20 6.69
C ARG A 108 -0.73 -14.41 6.22
N TYR A 109 -1.29 -14.29 5.02
CA TYR A 109 -2.11 -15.29 4.37
C TYR A 109 -1.43 -15.79 3.10
N LYS A 110 -1.30 -17.11 2.93
CA LYS A 110 -0.72 -17.82 1.78
C LYS A 110 -1.76 -18.60 0.99
N ASN A 111 -2.82 -19.08 1.63
CA ASN A 111 -3.87 -19.82 0.95
C ASN A 111 -4.78 -18.83 0.19
N PRO A 112 -4.94 -18.95 -1.15
CA PRO A 112 -5.81 -18.05 -1.93
C PRO A 112 -7.24 -17.96 -1.40
N ASP A 113 -7.78 -19.06 -0.86
CA ASP A 113 -9.12 -19.08 -0.27
C ASP A 113 -9.17 -18.28 1.04
N ALA A 114 -8.12 -18.36 1.85
CA ALA A 114 -7.99 -17.56 3.07
C ALA A 114 -7.87 -16.07 2.74
N VAL A 115 -7.06 -15.70 1.75
CA VAL A 115 -6.94 -14.31 1.27
C VAL A 115 -8.30 -13.74 0.86
N ARG A 116 -9.07 -14.53 0.10
CA ARG A 116 -10.43 -14.15 -0.29
C ARG A 116 -11.34 -13.96 0.92
N GLN A 117 -11.33 -14.91 1.86
CA GLN A 117 -12.15 -14.84 3.07
C GLN A 117 -11.80 -13.65 3.97
N VAL A 118 -10.52 -13.28 4.07
CA VAL A 118 -10.07 -12.10 4.82
C VAL A 118 -10.65 -10.83 4.19
N ARG A 119 -10.54 -10.69 2.86
CA ARG A 119 -11.08 -9.54 2.14
C ARG A 119 -12.60 -9.43 2.35
N GLU A 120 -13.33 -10.53 2.18
CA GLU A 120 -14.78 -10.58 2.38
C GLU A 120 -15.16 -10.26 3.83
N THR A 121 -14.37 -10.74 4.80
CA THR A 121 -14.59 -10.47 6.23
C THR A 121 -14.43 -9.01 6.56
N LEU A 122 -13.29 -8.39 6.23
CA LEU A 122 -13.02 -6.99 6.52
C LEU A 122 -13.98 -6.03 5.81
N SER A 123 -14.42 -6.37 4.59
CA SER A 123 -15.38 -5.55 3.84
C SER A 123 -16.74 -5.41 4.54
N ARG A 124 -17.10 -6.33 5.44
CA ARG A 124 -18.34 -6.25 6.24
C ARG A 124 -18.27 -5.18 7.34
N TYR A 125 -17.07 -4.73 7.69
CA TYR A 125 -16.83 -3.86 8.83
C TYR A 125 -16.85 -2.36 8.48
N SER A 126 -17.20 -1.98 7.25
CA SER A 126 -17.35 -0.56 6.84
C SER A 126 -16.08 0.28 7.01
N LEU A 127 -14.92 -0.37 6.90
CA LEU A 127 -13.60 0.24 6.99
C LEU A 127 -13.26 1.02 5.71
N VAL A 128 -12.44 2.06 5.83
CA VAL A 128 -11.81 2.67 4.64
C VAL A 128 -10.77 1.68 4.08
N GLU A 129 -10.53 1.70 2.77
CA GLU A 129 -9.61 0.77 2.09
C GLU A 129 -8.20 0.73 2.73
N PHE A 130 -7.70 1.88 3.18
CA PHE A 130 -6.43 1.98 3.89
C PHE A 130 -6.43 1.20 5.22
N GLU A 131 -7.48 1.34 6.02
CA GLU A 131 -7.61 0.69 7.33
C GLU A 131 -7.77 -0.82 7.16
N LEU A 132 -8.61 -1.23 6.20
CA LEU A 132 -8.81 -2.62 5.82
C LEU A 132 -7.48 -3.29 5.47
N CYS A 133 -6.72 -2.69 4.57
CA CYS A 133 -5.41 -3.18 4.18
C CYS A 133 -4.45 -3.28 5.37
N THR A 134 -4.43 -2.23 6.21
CA THR A 134 -3.53 -2.16 7.34
C THR A 134 -3.83 -3.26 8.35
N LEU A 135 -5.10 -3.47 8.69
CA LEU A 135 -5.53 -4.55 9.58
C LEU A 135 -5.25 -5.95 8.99
N GLY A 136 -5.52 -6.15 7.70
CA GLY A 136 -5.22 -7.42 7.01
C GLY A 136 -3.73 -7.74 6.91
N ASN A 137 -2.86 -6.72 6.91
CA ASN A 137 -1.40 -6.90 6.85
C ASN A 137 -0.77 -7.08 8.24
N LEU A 138 -1.21 -6.30 9.22
CA LEU A 138 -0.62 -6.27 10.56
C LEU A 138 -1.17 -7.41 11.44
N CYS A 139 -2.45 -7.76 11.28
CA CYS A 139 -3.17 -8.77 12.08
C CYS A 139 -2.99 -8.55 13.60
N PRO A 140 -3.48 -7.44 14.17
CA PRO A 140 -3.44 -7.20 15.60
C PRO A 140 -4.27 -8.25 16.37
N ASP A 141 -3.85 -8.56 17.59
CA ASP A 141 -4.50 -9.57 18.42
C ASP A 141 -5.58 -8.97 19.35
N THR A 142 -5.49 -7.67 19.65
CA THR A 142 -6.43 -6.98 20.56
C THR A 142 -6.94 -5.67 19.98
N ALA A 143 -8.11 -5.21 20.45
CA ALA A 143 -8.66 -3.91 20.04
C ALA A 143 -7.74 -2.74 20.39
N ASP A 144 -7.06 -2.78 21.54
CA ASP A 144 -6.10 -1.76 21.95
C ASP A 144 -4.92 -1.67 20.98
N GLU A 145 -4.37 -2.81 20.56
CA GLU A 145 -3.31 -2.86 19.56
C GLU A 145 -3.81 -2.34 18.21
N ALA A 146 -4.99 -2.76 17.77
CA ALA A 146 -5.58 -2.31 16.51
C ALA A 146 -5.74 -0.78 16.46
N LYS A 147 -6.24 -0.17 17.54
CA LYS A 147 -6.40 1.28 17.66
C LYS A 147 -5.06 2.01 17.76
N ALA A 148 -4.07 1.41 18.42
CA ALA A 148 -2.73 1.98 18.50
C ALA A 148 -2.03 1.98 17.13
N LEU A 149 -2.22 0.93 16.33
CA LEU A 149 -1.64 0.80 14.98
C LEU A 149 -2.41 1.60 13.92
N VAL A 150 -3.73 1.72 14.08
CA VAL A 150 -4.62 2.44 13.15
C VAL A 150 -5.46 3.47 13.93
N PRO A 151 -4.88 4.64 14.26
CA PRO A 151 -5.56 5.68 15.02
C PRO A 151 -6.84 6.21 14.35
N SER A 152 -6.93 6.09 13.02
CA SER A 152 -8.12 6.46 12.25
C SER A 152 -9.35 5.58 12.50
N LEU A 153 -9.20 4.45 13.19
CA LEU A 153 -10.34 3.64 13.66
C LEU A 153 -11.12 4.32 14.81
N VAL A 154 -10.52 5.34 15.45
CA VAL A 154 -11.00 5.95 16.70
C VAL A 154 -11.88 7.22 16.55
N PRO A 155 -11.93 8.00 15.44
CA PRO A 155 -12.71 9.23 15.43
C PRO A 155 -14.19 9.03 15.01
N GLY A 156 -15.09 9.16 15.99
CA GLY A 156 -16.38 9.86 15.80
C GLY A 156 -17.54 9.13 15.14
N GLY A 157 -17.80 7.86 15.46
CA GLY A 157 -19.18 7.34 15.49
C GLY A 157 -19.56 6.28 14.48
N ARG A 158 -18.64 5.51 13.89
CA ARG A 158 -18.99 4.45 12.91
C ARG A 158 -18.32 3.10 13.15
N PHE A 159 -17.24 3.01 13.91
CA PHE A 159 -16.53 1.77 14.23
C PHE A 159 -16.13 1.73 15.72
N ASP A 160 -17.05 2.15 16.59
CA ASP A 160 -16.67 2.73 17.88
C ASP A 160 -16.82 1.83 19.11
N SER A 161 -17.43 0.64 18.98
CA SER A 161 -17.49 -0.29 20.11
C SER A 161 -16.31 -1.25 20.04
N ASP A 162 -15.54 -1.32 21.12
CA ASP A 162 -14.45 -2.30 21.31
C ASP A 162 -14.94 -3.71 20.95
N ASP A 163 -16.18 -4.05 21.31
CA ASP A 163 -16.87 -5.29 20.94
C ASP A 163 -16.87 -5.59 19.42
N ARG A 164 -16.97 -4.57 18.57
CA ARG A 164 -16.97 -4.73 17.10
C ARG A 164 -15.56 -4.98 16.57
N VAL A 165 -14.58 -4.25 17.10
CA VAL A 165 -13.17 -4.47 16.79
C VAL A 165 -12.79 -5.88 17.22
N ASP A 166 -13.11 -6.25 18.46
CA ASP A 166 -12.86 -7.59 19.00
C ASP A 166 -13.53 -8.68 18.17
N LYS A 167 -14.79 -8.50 17.78
CA LYS A 167 -15.48 -9.47 16.91
C LYS A 167 -14.77 -9.61 15.56
N MET A 168 -14.36 -8.50 14.94
CA MET A 168 -13.62 -8.52 13.68
C MET A 168 -12.29 -9.27 13.84
N LEU A 169 -11.52 -8.97 14.88
CA LEU A 169 -10.24 -9.64 15.14
C LEU A 169 -10.44 -11.13 15.41
N ASN A 170 -11.50 -11.50 16.13
CA ASN A 170 -11.88 -12.90 16.31
C ASN A 170 -12.20 -13.59 14.98
N ASP A 171 -12.98 -12.97 14.10
CA ASP A 171 -13.29 -13.52 12.77
C ASP A 171 -12.00 -13.72 11.93
N LEU A 172 -11.07 -12.75 11.95
CA LEU A 172 -9.77 -12.87 11.28
C LEU A 172 -8.90 -14.00 11.88
N SER A 173 -8.93 -14.13 13.21
CA SER A 173 -8.18 -15.18 13.91
C SER A 173 -8.68 -16.58 13.53
N LEU A 174 -9.97 -16.74 13.26
CA LEU A 174 -10.56 -18.01 12.82
C LEU A 174 -10.03 -18.38 11.44
N ILE A 175 -9.95 -17.44 10.50
CA ILE A 175 -9.40 -17.70 9.17
C ILE A 175 -7.93 -18.11 9.27
N LYS A 176 -7.14 -17.36 10.05
CA LYS A 176 -5.71 -17.62 10.26
C LYS A 176 -5.42 -18.96 10.95
N LYS A 177 -6.34 -19.49 11.76
CA LYS A 177 -6.18 -20.81 12.40
C LYS A 177 -6.24 -21.98 11.42
N PHE A 178 -6.90 -21.81 10.27
CA PHE A 178 -7.12 -22.87 9.28
C PHE A 178 -6.29 -22.68 8.01
N GLU A 179 -5.24 -21.87 8.11
CA GLU A 179 -4.28 -21.58 7.05
C GLU A 179 -2.93 -22.27 7.28
#